data_AF-A0A0D8ZPE5-F1
#
_entry.id   AF-A0A0D8ZPE5-F1
#
_cell.length_a   1.000
_cell.length_b   1.000
_cell.length_c   1.000
_cell.angle_alpha   90.00
_cell.angle_beta   90.00
_cell.angle_gamma   90.00
#
_symmetry.space_group_name_H-M   'P 1'
#
loop_
_entity.id
_entity.type
_entity.pdbx_description
1 polymer ?
#
loop_
_entity_poly.entity_id
_entity_poly.type
_entity_poly.pdbx_seq_one_letter_code
_entity_poly.pdbx_strand_id
1 'polypeptide(L)' 'MSNPNPKYKLKQIYDKPVAEYPVAVKLPVDLDAYVRSLPNKSEWLREAVAEKYQREVGKN' A
#
# COMPACT_ATOMS: atom_id res chain seq x y z
N MET A 1 -15.00 2.29 -22.34
CA MET A 1 -16.34 1.80 -21.94
C MET A 1 -16.16 0.83 -20.78
N SER A 2 -16.33 1.29 -19.54
CA SER A 2 -16.26 0.42 -18.35
C SER A 2 -17.56 -0.36 -18.20
N ASN A 3 -17.50 -1.63 -17.81
CA ASN A 3 -18.68 -2.47 -17.60
C ASN A 3 -19.51 -1.94 -16.42
N PRO A 4 -20.77 -1.50 -16.64
CA PRO A 4 -21.62 -0.92 -15.60
C PRO A 4 -22.12 -1.94 -14.56
N ASN A 5 -21.95 -3.25 -14.82
CA ASN A 5 -22.32 -4.30 -13.88
C ASN A 5 -21.23 -5.38 -13.78
N PRO A 6 -20.13 -5.12 -13.05
CA PRO A 6 -19.09 -6.12 -12.85
C PRO A 6 -19.65 -7.27 -12.00
N LYS A 7 -19.74 -8.46 -12.61
CA LYS A 7 -20.24 -9.68 -11.93
C LYS A 7 -19.30 -10.20 -10.82
N TYR A 8 -18.09 -9.66 -10.72
CA TYR A 8 -17.11 -10.03 -9.70
C TYR A 8 -16.81 -8.83 -8.80
N LYS A 9 -16.92 -9.03 -7.47
CA LYS A 9 -16.32 -8.15 -6.48
C LYS A 9 -14.94 -8.71 -6.18
N LEU A 10 -13.88 -7.94 -6.45
CA LEU A 10 -12.53 -8.32 -6.06
C LEU A 10 -12.52 -8.51 -4.54
N LYS A 11 -12.27 -9.74 -4.07
CA LYS A 11 -12.14 -10.00 -2.64
C LYS A 11 -10.88 -9.29 -2.14
N GLN A 12 -11.03 -8.53 -1.06
CA GLN A 12 -9.86 -8.06 -0.31
C GLN A 12 -9.11 -9.28 0.21
N ILE A 13 -7.80 -9.34 -0.06
CA ILE A 13 -6.92 -10.47 0.30
C ILE A 13 -6.41 -10.32 1.75
N TYR A 14 -6.87 -9.30 2.48
CA TYR A 14 -6.38 -8.95 3.81
C TYR A 14 -7.38 -9.32 4.90
N ASP A 15 -6.89 -9.96 5.95
CA ASP A 15 -7.70 -10.33 7.13
C ASP A 15 -7.99 -9.14 8.06
N LYS A 16 -7.30 -8.01 7.85
CA LYS A 16 -7.41 -6.79 8.67
C LYS A 16 -8.19 -5.70 7.93
N PRO A 17 -8.92 -4.83 8.65
CA PRO A 17 -9.57 -3.68 8.03
C PRO A 17 -8.51 -2.76 7.41
N VAL A 18 -8.59 -2.56 6.10
CA VAL A 18 -7.74 -1.65 5.33
C VAL A 18 -8.59 -0.51 4.76
N ALA A 19 -7.96 0.61 4.44
CA ALA A 19 -8.64 1.74 3.81
C ALA A 19 -9.27 1.33 2.47
N GLU A 20 -10.40 1.94 2.13
CA GLU A 20 -11.12 1.69 0.87
C GLU A 20 -10.28 2.09 -0.37
N TYR A 21 -9.48 3.15 -0.24
CA TYR A 21 -8.63 3.67 -1.31
C TYR A 21 -7.14 3.58 -0.93
N PRO A 22 -6.26 3.20 -1.88
CA PRO A 22 -4.83 3.14 -1.63
C PRO A 22 -4.19 4.53 -1.56
N VAL A 23 -3.12 4.66 -0.77
CA VAL A 23 -2.23 5.82 -0.82
C VAL A 23 -1.29 5.65 -2.01
N ALA A 24 -1.40 6.53 -3.01
CA ALA A 24 -0.56 6.51 -4.21
C ALA A 24 0.34 7.76 -4.25
N VAL A 25 1.65 7.56 -4.31
CA VAL A 25 2.65 8.62 -4.38
C VAL A 25 3.72 8.30 -5.42
N LYS A 26 4.33 9.33 -6.02
CA LYS A 26 5.49 9.16 -6.88
C LYS A 26 6.75 9.10 -6.01
N LEU A 27 7.57 8.08 -6.22
CA LEU A 27 8.86 7.92 -5.56
C LEU A 27 10.00 8.35 -6.51
N PRO A 28 11.17 8.76 -5.98
CA PRO A 28 12.39 8.90 -6.78
C PRO A 28 12.71 7.60 -7.52
N VAL A 29 13.31 7.72 -8.71
CA VAL A 29 13.53 6.59 -9.64
C VAL A 29 14.23 5.41 -8.98
N ASP A 30 15.32 5.67 -8.26
CA ASP A 30 16.10 4.60 -7.63
C ASP A 30 15.34 3.88 -6.52
N LEU A 31 14.53 4.63 -5.75
CA LEU A 31 13.70 4.08 -4.69
C LEU A 31 12.53 3.27 -5.26
N ASP A 32 11.87 3.77 -6.30
CA ASP A 32 10.79 3.04 -6.99
C ASP A 32 11.31 1.73 -7.59
N ALA A 33 12.48 1.77 -8.24
CA ALA A 33 13.14 0.58 -8.80
C ALA A 33 13.44 -0.46 -7.71
N TYR A 34 14.00 -0.03 -6.57
CA TYR A 34 14.25 -0.91 -5.43
C TYR A 34 12.94 -1.53 -4.90
N VAL A 35 11.93 -0.71 -4.58
CA VAL A 35 10.65 -1.19 -4.02
C VAL A 35 9.95 -2.16 -4.97
N ARG A 36 10.03 -1.94 -6.29
CA ARG A 36 9.43 -2.84 -7.28
C ARG A 36 10.16 -4.17 -7.42
N SER A 37 11.46 -4.22 -7.10
CA SER A 37 12.24 -5.46 -7.12
C SER A 37 11.87 -6.41 -5.97
N LEU A 38 11.19 -5.94 -4.92
CA LEU A 38 10.84 -6.73 -3.76
C LEU A 38 9.70 -7.73 -4.05
N PRO A 39 9.80 -8.98 -3.57
CA PRO A 39 8.76 -9.99 -3.76
C PRO A 39 7.44 -9.60 -3.08
N ASN A 40 7.49 -8.92 -1.92
CA ASN A 40 6.31 -8.42 -1.21
C ASN A 40 6.37 -6.91 -0.94
N LYS A 41 6.48 -6.12 -2.01
CA LYS A 41 6.55 -4.64 -1.97
C LYS A 41 5.46 -3.97 -1.12
N SER A 42 4.25 -4.52 -1.11
CA SER A 42 3.12 -3.93 -0.39
C SER A 42 3.23 -4.10 1.12
N GLU A 43 3.76 -5.23 1.59
CA GLU A 43 4.05 -5.44 3.01
C GLU A 43 5.21 -4.54 3.45
N TRP A 44 6.30 -4.52 2.69
CA TRP A 44 7.45 -3.66 2.97
C TRP A 44 7.06 -2.18 3.09
N LEU A 45 6.23 -1.67 2.16
CA LEU A 45 5.76 -0.28 2.21
C LEU A 45 4.91 0.00 3.45
N ARG A 46 4.06 -0.95 3.87
CA ARG A 46 3.25 -0.79 5.09
C ARG A 46 4.11 -0.71 6.33
N GLU A 47 5.13 -1.58 6.44
CA GLU A 47 6.06 -1.57 7.56
C GLU A 47 6.86 -0.27 7.61
N ALA A 48 7.42 0.18 6.49
CA ALA A 48 8.18 1.42 6.42
C ALA A 48 7.35 2.66 6.84
N VAL A 49 6.09 2.73 6.40
CA VAL A 49 5.16 3.81 6.80
C VAL A 49 4.75 3.69 8.27
N ALA A 50 4.45 2.47 8.75
CA ALA A 50 4.09 2.23 10.13
C ALA A 50 5.23 2.59 11.10
N GLU A 51 6.47 2.24 10.75
CA GLU A 51 7.65 2.60 11.53
C GLU A 51 7.82 4.12 11.61
N LYS A 52 7.69 4.82 10.48
CA LYS A 52 7.77 6.29 10.45
C LYS A 52 6.67 6.92 11.32
N TYR A 53 5.44 6.43 11.22
CA TYR A 53 4.32 6.87 12.05
C TYR A 53 4.58 6.65 13.55
N GLN A 54 5.04 5.46 13.95
CA GLN A 54 5.38 5.16 15.35
C GLN A 54 6.47 6.09 15.89
N ARG A 55 7.48 6.39 15.07
CA ARG A 55 8.56 7.31 15.45
C ARG A 55 8.09 8.75 15.63
N GLU A 56 7.05 9.18 14.92
CA GLU A 56 6.53 10.56 15.01
C GLU A 56 5.47 10.69 16.10
N VAL A 57 4.54 9.75 16.20
CA VAL A 57 3.45 9.79 17.18
C VAL A 57 3.87 9.29 18.56
N GLY A 58 4.80 8.33 18.63
CA GLY A 58 5.34 7.81 19.89
C GLY A 58 6.40 8.70 20.55
N LYS A 59 6.79 9.81 19.92
CA LYS A 59 7.68 10.83 20.49
C LYS A 59 6.93 11.97 21.20
N ASN A 60 5.61 11.81 21.38
CA ASN A 60 4.74 12.79 22.04
C ASN A 60 4.40 12.35 23.46
#